data_AF-A0A168P422-F1
#
_entry.id   AF-A0A168P422-F1
#
_cell.length_a   1.000
_cell.length_b   1.000
_cell.length_c   1.000
_cell.angle_alpha   90.00
_cell.angle_beta   90.00
_cell.angle_gamma   90.00
#
_symmetry.space_group_name_H-M   'P 1'
#
loop_
_entity.id
_entity.type
_entity.pdbx_description
1 polymer ?
#
loop_
_entity_poly.entity_id
_entity_poly.type
_entity_poly.pdbx_seq_one_letter_code
_entity_poly.pdbx_strand_id
1 'polypeptide(L)'
;MTSGTLSKEEQEELFSLALTARETSYSPYSKFRVGAALMATDGTLFKGCNVENASYGAAICAERTAFVKAVSEGHLKFRALAVSTDQEDFVSPCGICRDNLFQNLYLRICPCSS
;
A
#
# COMPACT_ATOMS: atom_id res chain seq x y z
N MET A 1 19.24 -1.51 16.27
CA MET A 1 17.94 -1.87 16.86
C MET A 1 17.15 -2.59 15.78
N THR A 2 17.05 -3.91 15.96
CA THR A 2 16.42 -4.97 15.14
C THR A 2 16.08 -4.66 13.68
N SER A 3 17.00 -5.06 12.80
CA SER A 3 16.73 -5.54 11.43
C SER A 3 15.61 -6.59 11.49
N GLY A 4 14.35 -6.14 11.39
CA GLY A 4 13.17 -6.95 11.68
C GLY A 4 12.60 -7.59 10.43
N THR A 5 13.01 -8.82 10.12
CA THR A 5 12.32 -9.68 9.15
C THR A 5 10.83 -9.84 9.55
N LEU A 6 9.91 -9.75 8.60
CA LEU A 6 8.48 -10.06 8.82
C LEU A 6 8.25 -11.56 8.93
N SER A 7 7.42 -11.98 9.88
CA SER A 7 6.95 -13.37 9.95
C SER A 7 6.14 -13.70 8.70
N LYS A 8 6.00 -14.98 8.34
CA LYS A 8 5.21 -15.35 7.16
C LYS A 8 3.74 -14.95 7.31
N GLU A 9 3.21 -15.08 8.52
CA GLU A 9 1.84 -14.73 8.87
C GLU A 9 1.59 -13.22 8.73
N GLU A 10 2.51 -12.38 9.21
CA GLU A 10 2.44 -10.91 9.04
C GLU A 10 2.46 -10.51 7.55
N GLN A 11 3.24 -11.23 6.72
CA GLN A 11 3.29 -11.00 5.28
C GLN A 11 1.96 -11.37 4.61
N GLU A 12 1.43 -12.56 4.93
CA GLU A 12 0.13 -13.03 4.41
C GLU A 12 -1.02 -12.10 4.79
N GLU A 13 -1.04 -11.60 6.03
CA GLU A 13 -2.04 -10.64 6.48
C GLU A 13 -1.96 -9.31 5.72
N LEU A 14 -0.75 -8.77 5.55
CA LEU A 14 -0.52 -7.59 4.74
C LEU A 14 -0.94 -7.78 3.28
N PHE A 15 -0.68 -8.95 2.69
CA PHE A 15 -1.07 -9.26 1.33
C PHE A 15 -2.59 -9.34 1.17
N SER A 16 -3.26 -10.08 2.05
CA SER A 16 -4.71 -10.20 2.07
C SER A 16 -5.38 -8.82 2.23
N LEU A 17 -4.84 -7.99 3.12
CA LEU A 17 -5.35 -6.65 3.33
C LEU A 17 -5.12 -5.73 2.10
N ALA A 18 -3.96 -5.81 1.46
CA ALA A 18 -3.70 -5.04 0.24
C ALA A 18 -4.61 -5.47 -0.92
N LEU A 19 -4.90 -6.77 -1.07
CA LEU A 19 -5.84 -7.28 -2.08
C LEU A 19 -7.27 -6.78 -1.83
N THR A 20 -7.76 -6.87 -0.59
CA THR A 20 -9.10 -6.38 -0.25
C THR A 20 -9.21 -4.85 -0.35
N ALA A 21 -8.13 -4.11 -0.08
CA ALA A 21 -8.10 -2.66 -0.23
C ALA A 21 -8.29 -2.22 -1.70
N ARG A 22 -7.72 -2.98 -2.64
CA ARG A 22 -7.84 -2.73 -4.09
C ARG A 22 -9.30 -2.68 -4.55
N GLU A 23 -10.17 -3.52 -3.99
CA GLU A 23 -11.59 -3.57 -4.35
C GLU A 23 -12.36 -2.30 -3.96
N THR A 24 -11.78 -1.47 -3.09
CA THR A 24 -12.33 -0.15 -2.70
C THR A 24 -11.76 1.02 -3.50
N SER A 25 -10.96 0.74 -4.53
CA SER A 25 -10.37 1.76 -5.41
C SER A 25 -11.43 2.60 -6.11
N TYR A 26 -11.24 3.92 -6.10
CA TYR A 26 -12.00 4.84 -6.95
C TYR A 26 -11.12 5.25 -8.14
N SER A 27 -11.23 4.52 -9.25
CA SER A 27 -10.42 4.76 -10.45
C SER A 27 -11.23 4.77 -11.75
N PRO A 28 -12.24 5.64 -11.90
CA PRO A 28 -13.09 5.64 -13.09
C PRO A 28 -12.38 6.12 -14.37
N TYR A 29 -11.22 6.79 -14.25
CA TYR A 29 -10.52 7.38 -15.40
C TYR A 29 -9.51 6.41 -15.99
N SER A 30 -8.60 5.87 -15.18
CA SER A 30 -7.61 4.89 -15.66
C SER A 30 -8.13 3.46 -15.66
N LYS A 31 -9.15 3.16 -14.85
CA LYS A 31 -9.63 1.80 -14.53
C LYS A 31 -8.55 0.89 -13.95
N PHE A 32 -7.46 1.46 -13.44
CA PHE A 32 -6.37 0.74 -12.82
C PHE A 32 -6.54 0.79 -11.31
N ARG A 33 -6.86 -0.34 -10.68
CA ARG A 33 -7.04 -0.41 -9.22
C ARG A 33 -5.74 -0.81 -8.55
N VAL A 34 -5.44 -0.11 -7.46
CA VAL A 34 -4.27 -0.31 -6.61
C VAL A 34 -4.74 -0.34 -5.17
N GLY A 35 -4.33 -1.37 -4.44
CA GLY A 35 -4.51 -1.47 -3.00
C GLY A 35 -3.17 -1.40 -2.28
N ALA A 36 -3.17 -0.91 -1.05
CA ALA A 36 -2.01 -0.89 -0.19
C ALA A 36 -2.39 -1.23 1.25
N ALA A 37 -1.47 -1.87 1.95
CA ALA A 37 -1.59 -2.19 3.37
C ALA A 37 -0.30 -1.79 4.08
N LEU A 38 -0.41 -1.03 5.17
CA LEU A 38 0.68 -0.49 5.95
C LEU A 38 0.61 -1.04 7.38
N MET A 39 1.72 -1.56 7.88
CA MET A 39 1.88 -2.04 9.25
C MET A 39 2.68 -1.03 10.07
N ALA A 40 2.10 -0.55 11.17
CA ALA A 40 2.78 0.25 12.18
C ALA A 40 3.69 -0.62 13.07
N THR A 41 4.62 0.00 13.79
CA THR A 41 5.55 -0.76 14.68
C THR A 41 4.86 -1.40 15.88
N ASP A 42 3.63 -0.99 16.20
CA ASP A 42 2.78 -1.60 17.23
C ASP A 42 1.92 -2.76 16.70
N GLY A 43 2.08 -3.12 15.41
CA GLY A 43 1.32 -4.18 14.75
C GLY A 43 0.00 -3.72 14.14
N THR A 44 -0.40 -2.45 14.31
CA THR A 44 -1.65 -1.94 13.74
C THR A 44 -1.57 -1.89 12.21
N LEU A 45 -2.64 -2.31 11.55
CA LEU A 45 -2.73 -2.39 10.10
C LEU A 45 -3.66 -1.33 9.51
N PHE A 46 -3.21 -0.69 8.44
CA PHE A 46 -3.93 0.34 7.72
C PHE A 46 -4.05 -0.01 6.26
N LYS A 47 -5.26 0.04 5.71
CA LYS A 47 -5.50 -0.16 4.29
C LYS A 47 -5.68 1.17 3.56
N GLY A 48 -5.28 1.20 2.29
CA GLY A 48 -5.47 2.32 1.39
C GLY A 48 -5.73 1.84 -0.04
N CYS A 49 -6.46 2.65 -0.81
CA CYS A 49 -6.70 2.43 -2.22
C CYS A 49 -6.37 3.70 -3.00
N ASN A 50 -6.14 3.58 -4.31
CA ASN A 50 -6.03 4.77 -5.14
C ASN A 50 -7.39 5.45 -5.31
N VAL A 51 -7.35 6.78 -5.29
CA VAL A 51 -8.51 7.64 -5.49
C VAL A 51 -8.14 8.64 -6.58
N GLU A 52 -8.77 8.47 -7.73
CA GLU A 52 -8.59 9.36 -8.86
C GLU A 52 -9.52 10.57 -8.78
N ASN A 53 -9.18 11.59 -9.54
CA ASN A 53 -9.96 12.80 -9.65
C ASN A 53 -9.95 13.28 -11.10
N ALA A 54 -10.97 14.04 -11.51
CA ALA A 54 -11.04 14.66 -12.84
C ALA A 54 -9.80 15.52 -13.15
N SER A 55 -9.22 16.13 -12.11
CA SER A 55 -7.87 16.69 -12.19
C SER A 55 -6.85 15.60 -11.86
N TYR A 56 -6.13 15.12 -12.88
CA TYR A 56 -5.11 14.09 -12.74
C TYR A 56 -4.05 14.41 -11.67
N GLY A 57 -3.75 15.71 -11.44
CA GLY A 57 -2.80 16.14 -10.41
C GLY A 57 -3.30 15.96 -8.97
N ALA A 58 -4.60 15.78 -8.76
CA ALA A 58 -5.22 15.55 -7.45
C ALA A 58 -5.39 14.06 -7.12
N ALA A 59 -4.98 13.14 -8.02
CA ALA A 59 -5.07 11.71 -7.77
C ALA A 59 -4.15 11.29 -6.61
N ILE A 60 -4.67 10.49 -5.70
CA ILE A 60 -3.95 9.95 -4.54
C ILE A 60 -3.68 8.47 -4.79
N CYS A 61 -2.41 8.07 -4.65
CA CYS A 61 -1.99 6.67 -4.78
C CYS A 61 -2.35 5.89 -3.52
N ALA A 62 -2.52 4.56 -3.64
CA ALA A 62 -2.94 3.72 -2.53
C ALA A 62 -1.99 3.79 -1.32
N GLU A 63 -0.69 3.89 -1.56
CA GLU A 63 0.34 4.00 -0.53
C GLU A 63 0.16 5.29 0.28
N ARG A 64 -0.12 6.41 -0.40
CA ARG A 64 -0.40 7.69 0.25
C ARG A 64 -1.68 7.65 1.06
N THR A 65 -2.72 6.99 0.55
CA THR A 65 -3.97 6.78 1.29
C THR A 65 -3.73 6.00 2.58
N ALA A 66 -2.98 4.89 2.52
CA ALA A 66 -2.65 4.07 3.70
C ALA A 66 -1.80 4.85 4.72
N PHE A 67 -0.82 5.62 4.22
CA PHE A 67 0.06 6.43 5.06
C PHE A 67 -0.68 7.58 5.76
N VAL A 68 -1.47 8.36 5.01
CA VAL A 68 -2.24 9.48 5.58
C VAL A 68 -3.24 8.96 6.61
N LYS A 69 -3.88 7.81 6.35
CA LYS A 69 -4.77 7.16 7.34
C LYS A 69 -4.02 6.84 8.62
N ALA A 70 -2.89 6.15 8.54
CA ALA A 70 -2.11 5.75 9.71
C ALA A 70 -1.62 6.96 10.53
N VAL A 71 -1.12 7.99 9.84
CA VAL A 71 -0.71 9.26 10.48
C VAL A 71 -1.89 9.96 11.14
N SER A 72 -3.05 10.01 10.48
CA SER A 72 -4.26 10.63 11.03
C SER A 72 -4.78 9.92 12.27
N GLU A 73 -4.51 8.63 12.40
CA GLU A 73 -4.85 7.80 13.56
C GLU A 73 -3.75 7.82 14.64
N GLY A 74 -2.69 8.61 14.46
CA GLY A 74 -1.64 8.84 15.45
C GLY A 74 -0.41 7.93 15.32
N HIS A 75 -0.33 7.11 14.28
CA HIS A 75 0.80 6.21 14.05
C HIS A 75 1.84 6.89 13.17
N LEU A 76 3.04 7.11 13.71
CA LEU A 76 4.15 7.79 13.03
C LEU A 76 5.35 6.87 12.75
N LYS A 77 5.27 5.60 13.16
CA LYS A 77 6.35 4.61 13.01
C LYS A 77 5.80 3.38 12.30
N PHE A 78 6.47 2.99 11.23
CA PHE A 78 6.02 1.92 10.34
C PHE A 78 7.08 0.83 10.19
N ARG A 79 6.61 -0.39 9.99
CA ARG A 79 7.42 -1.61 9.87
C ARG A 79 7.39 -2.16 8.44
N ALA A 80 6.22 -2.18 7.79
CA ALA A 80 6.06 -2.79 6.47
C ALA A 80 4.96 -2.12 5.65
N LEU A 81 5.09 -2.13 4.33
CA LEU A 81 4.04 -1.79 3.37
C LEU A 81 3.95 -2.89 2.30
N ALA A 82 2.73 -3.36 2.02
CA ALA A 82 2.39 -4.18 0.87
C ALA A 82 1.53 -3.38 -0.11
N VAL A 83 1.68 -3.66 -1.40
CA VAL A 83 0.93 -3.01 -2.49
C VAL A 83 0.44 -4.08 -3.47
N SER A 84 -0.82 -3.99 -3.89
CA SER A 84 -1.48 -4.86 -4.86
C SER A 84 -1.97 -4.04 -6.04
N THR A 85 -2.00 -4.63 -7.24
CA THR A 85 -2.54 -3.98 -8.44
C THR A 85 -3.39 -4.94 -9.27
N ASP A 86 -4.10 -4.43 -10.28
CA ASP A 86 -4.81 -5.25 -11.26
C ASP A 86 -3.90 -5.85 -12.34
N GLN A 87 -2.65 -5.40 -12.47
CA GLN A 87 -1.72 -5.97 -13.44
C GLN A 87 -0.99 -7.18 -12.84
N GLU A 88 -0.88 -8.22 -13.66
CA GLU A 88 -0.04 -9.40 -13.36
C GLU A 88 1.44 -9.02 -13.37
N ASP A 89 1.79 -7.99 -14.16
CA ASP A 89 3.12 -7.43 -14.26
C ASP A 89 3.48 -6.54 -13.06
N PHE A 90 4.76 -6.59 -12.70
CA PHE A 90 5.32 -5.82 -11.59
C PHE A 90 5.17 -4.32 -11.83
N VAL A 91 4.34 -3.66 -11.02
CA VAL A 91 4.24 -2.20 -11.01
C VAL A 91 5.12 -1.65 -9.91
N SER A 92 6.23 -1.01 -10.31
CA SER A 92 7.06 -0.26 -9.39
C SER A 92 6.28 0.94 -8.83
N PRO A 93 6.44 1.29 -7.55
CA PRO A 93 5.75 2.43 -6.95
C PRO A 93 6.19 3.70 -7.67
N CYS A 94 5.27 4.65 -7.86
CA CYS A 94 5.58 5.90 -8.55
C CYS A 94 6.68 6.68 -7.79
N GLY A 95 7.41 7.55 -8.49
CA GLY A 95 8.54 8.29 -7.90
C GLY A 95 8.16 9.06 -6.63
N ILE A 96 6.94 9.61 -6.59
CA ILE A 96 6.40 10.34 -5.43
C ILE A 96 6.18 9.41 -4.23
N CYS A 97 5.69 8.18 -4.45
CA CYS A 97 5.57 7.20 -3.38
C CYS A 97 6.95 6.70 -2.92
N ARG A 98 7.93 6.63 -3.81
CA ARG A 98 9.31 6.27 -3.47
C ARG A 98 9.98 7.30 -2.54
N ASP A 99 9.72 8.58 -2.76
CA ASP A 99 10.27 9.64 -1.91
C ASP A 99 9.59 9.69 -0.52
N ASN A 100 8.31 9.31 -0.44
CA ASN A 100 7.58 9.19 0.84
C ASN A 100 7.83 7.86 1.58
N LEU A 101 8.30 6.82 0.89
CA LEU A 101 8.62 5.51 1.47
C LEU A 101 10.09 5.48 1.88
N PHE A 102 10.35 5.60 3.19
CA PHE A 102 11.68 5.34 3.73
C PHE A 102 12.20 3.98 3.25
N GLN A 103 13.48 3.93 2.87
CA GLN A 103 14.21 2.83 2.21
C GLN A 103 14.08 1.41 2.83
N ASN A 104 13.39 1.24 3.96
CA ASN A 104 13.27 -0.01 4.72
C ASN A 104 11.84 -0.61 4.77
N LEU A 105 10.86 -0.02 4.10
CA LEU A 105 9.42 -0.37 4.25
C LEU A 105 8.85 -1.28 3.15
N TYR A 106 9.69 -1.84 2.27
CA TYR A 106 9.22 -2.42 1.02
C TYR A 106 9.04 -3.94 1.08
N LEU A 107 7.81 -4.41 1.27
CA LEU A 107 7.46 -5.82 1.01
C LEU A 107 6.82 -5.93 -0.38
N ARG A 108 7.55 -6.58 -1.29
CA ARG A 108 7.06 -6.95 -2.63
C ARG A 108 6.22 -8.22 -2.52
N ILE A 109 5.20 -8.37 -3.36
CA ILE A 109 4.94 -9.57 -4.19
C ILE A 109 3.64 -9.37 -5.00
N CYS A 110 3.71 -9.74 -6.29
CA CYS A 110 2.59 -10.22 -7.10
C CYS A 110 2.91 -11.73 -7.35
N PRO A 111 1.94 -12.64 -7.18
CA PRO A 111 1.44 -13.23 -8.40
C PRO A 111 -0.09 -13.29 -8.39
N CYS A 112 -0.63 -12.81 -9.49
CA CYS A 112 -1.95 -13.19 -9.96
C CYS A 112 -1.93 -14.71 -10.18
N SER A 113 -2.78 -15.42 -9.45
CA SER A 113 -3.30 -16.70 -9.91
C SER A 113 -4.69 -16.80 -9.34
N SER A 114 -5.64 -16.38 -10.20
CA SER A 114 -7.04 -16.84 -10.27
C SER A 114 -7.72 -17.24 -8.95
#